data_AF-A0A9E5M8L7-F1
#
_entry.id   AF-A0A9E5M8L7-F1
#
_cell.length_a   1.000
_cell.length_b   1.000
_cell.length_c   1.000
_cell.angle_alpha   90.00
_cell.angle_beta   90.00
_cell.angle_gamma   90.00
#
_symmetry.space_group_name_H-M   'P 1'
#
loop_
_entity.id
_entity.type
_entity.pdbx_description
1 polymer ?
#
loop_
_entity_poly.entity_id
_entity_poly.type
_entity_poly.pdbx_seq_one_letter_code
_entity_poly.pdbx_strand_id
1 'polypeptide(L)'
;KHIVVSRHEGDLPAPNLHFKDFLASATGPSLPAETHADEPAFWLFSSGSTGNPKGTVHTQGNLYWTAQLYGKGVLALTSNDVVFSAAKLFFAYGLGNALTFPLSVGASVVLMAERPTPQATFKRLVEHKPTVFYGAPTGYGGMLASPDLPTKDKVALRLCSSAGEALPADIGERWTAQFGCEIIDGIGSTEMLHVFLSNTPGDVRYGTTGKPVPGYEVQLRGEQGEVLTGHNEIGDLYIKGPSAALMYWNNREKSRDTFQGEWTKSGDKYSRDPEGYYTYAGRNDDMLKVSGIYVSPFEVESTLVQHPAILEAAVIGKVDADGLTFPLSVGASVVLMAERPTPQATFKRLVDHKPTVFYGAPTGYGGMLASPDLPPKDQVALRLCSSAGEALPADIGERWTAHFGCEIIDGIGSTEMLHVFLSNRPGDVRYGTTGKPVPGYELQLRGEQGEVLTGHNEIGDLYIKGPSAALMYWNNREKSRDTFQGEWTKSGDKYSRDPEGYYTYAGRNDDMLKVSGIYVSPFEVESTLVQHPAILEAAVIGKVDADGLTKTKAFIVLKAGQSLTEEEVKAFVKERLAPYKYPRFIQFVTELPKTATGKIQRFRLRDLENKKA
;
A
#
# COMPACT_ATOMS: atom_id res chain seq x y z
N LYS A 1 3.57 -35.07 5.83
CA LYS A 1 3.97 -33.73 5.31
C LYS A 1 5.04 -33.18 6.25
N HIS A 2 6.25 -32.96 5.76
CA HIS A 2 7.33 -32.35 6.55
C HIS A 2 7.43 -30.86 6.18
N ILE A 3 7.62 -29.99 7.17
CA ILE A 3 8.01 -28.60 6.91
C ILE A 3 9.54 -28.58 6.96
N VAL A 4 10.16 -28.16 5.86
CA VAL A 4 11.62 -28.04 5.75
C VAL A 4 12.00 -26.57 5.94
N VAL A 5 12.87 -26.28 6.90
CA VAL A 5 13.25 -24.90 7.27
C VAL A 5 14.70 -24.63 6.88
N SER A 6 14.92 -23.63 6.02
CA SER A 6 16.24 -23.30 5.46
C SER A 6 17.15 -22.49 6.39
N ARG A 7 16.56 -21.66 7.28
CA ARG A 7 17.28 -20.77 8.19
C ARG A 7 16.55 -20.66 9.54
N HIS A 8 16.62 -21.70 10.35
CA HIS A 8 16.14 -21.65 11.73
C HIS A 8 17.17 -20.96 12.65
N GLU A 9 16.69 -20.39 13.75
CA GLU A 9 17.49 -20.04 14.93
C GLU A 9 17.01 -20.93 16.09
N GLY A 10 17.90 -21.74 16.68
CA GLY A 10 17.55 -22.72 17.74
C GLY A 10 17.03 -24.06 17.23
N ASP A 11 16.64 -24.98 18.12
CA ASP A 11 16.17 -26.32 17.72
C ASP A 11 14.81 -26.28 16.99
N LEU A 12 14.65 -27.08 15.93
CA LEU A 12 13.39 -27.21 15.21
C LEU A 12 12.43 -28.18 15.93
N PRO A 13 11.20 -27.76 16.27
CA PRO A 13 10.22 -28.66 16.85
C PRO A 13 9.84 -29.76 15.84
N ALA A 14 9.78 -31.01 16.30
CA ALA A 14 9.33 -32.13 15.48
C ALA A 14 7.88 -31.89 14.98
N PRO A 15 7.52 -32.27 13.74
CA PRO A 15 8.25 -33.11 12.78
C PRO A 15 9.02 -32.31 11.70
N ASN A 16 9.45 -31.09 12.01
CA ASN A 16 10.11 -30.21 11.03
C ASN A 16 11.56 -30.64 10.80
N LEU A 17 12.06 -30.46 9.58
CA LEU A 17 13.41 -30.87 9.19
C LEU A 17 14.28 -29.65 8.87
N HIS A 18 15.54 -29.71 9.27
CA HIS A 18 16.54 -28.74 8.87
C HIS A 18 16.91 -28.98 7.39
N PHE A 19 16.98 -27.92 6.59
CA PHE A 19 17.18 -28.05 5.13
C PHE A 19 18.49 -28.76 4.75
N LYS A 20 19.59 -28.51 5.47
CA LYS A 20 20.87 -29.19 5.18
C LYS A 20 20.77 -30.69 5.43
N ASP A 21 20.09 -31.09 6.49
CA ASP A 21 19.99 -32.50 6.89
C ASP A 21 19.04 -33.23 5.94
N PHE A 22 17.95 -32.55 5.54
CA PHE A 22 17.07 -33.02 4.48
C PHE A 22 17.82 -33.27 3.17
N LEU A 23 18.65 -32.32 2.73
CA LEU A 23 19.47 -32.49 1.52
C LEU A 23 20.52 -33.61 1.67
N ALA A 24 21.19 -33.70 2.82
CA ALA A 24 22.19 -34.73 3.08
C ALA A 24 21.59 -36.14 3.14
N SER A 25 20.32 -36.25 3.54
CA SER A 25 19.58 -37.52 3.59
C SER A 25 19.10 -38.02 2.22
N ALA A 26 19.22 -37.21 1.16
CA ALA A 26 18.79 -37.59 -0.18
C ALA A 26 19.73 -38.66 -0.79
N THR A 27 19.17 -39.83 -1.11
CA THR A 27 19.92 -41.00 -1.62
C THR A 27 20.09 -41.01 -3.14
N GLY A 28 20.54 -39.88 -3.71
CA GLY A 28 20.82 -39.71 -5.13
C GLY A 28 19.73 -38.94 -5.90
N PRO A 29 19.95 -38.65 -7.19
CA PRO A 29 18.99 -37.90 -7.99
C PRO A 29 17.72 -38.72 -8.18
N SER A 30 16.60 -38.22 -7.66
CA SER A 30 15.27 -38.71 -8.06
C SER A 30 15.03 -38.34 -9.52
N LEU A 31 14.38 -39.23 -10.28
CA LEU A 31 13.82 -38.83 -11.57
C LEU A 31 12.90 -37.62 -11.36
N PRO A 32 12.97 -36.59 -12.23
CA PRO A 32 12.02 -35.48 -12.16
C PRO A 32 10.60 -36.02 -12.29
N ALA A 33 9.62 -35.32 -11.70
CA ALA A 33 8.23 -35.62 -11.92
C ALA A 33 7.92 -35.58 -13.43
N GLU A 34 7.06 -36.48 -13.91
CA GLU A 34 6.61 -36.55 -15.31
C GLU A 34 5.60 -35.42 -15.60
N THR A 35 6.08 -34.18 -15.64
CA THR A 35 5.26 -33.00 -15.97
C THR A 35 5.33 -32.66 -17.45
N HIS A 36 4.24 -32.14 -18.01
CA HIS A 36 4.21 -31.61 -19.38
C HIS A 36 4.66 -30.15 -19.47
N ALA A 37 5.01 -29.69 -20.68
CA ALA A 37 5.53 -28.34 -20.92
C ALA A 37 4.51 -27.22 -20.62
N ASP A 38 3.22 -27.51 -20.70
CA ASP A 38 2.10 -26.59 -20.46
C ASP A 38 1.54 -26.67 -19.04
N GLU A 39 2.08 -27.54 -18.19
CA GLU A 39 1.68 -27.62 -16.79
C GLU A 39 2.27 -26.48 -15.95
N PRO A 40 1.52 -25.95 -14.96
CA PRO A 40 2.02 -24.94 -14.03
C PRO A 40 3.29 -25.38 -13.30
N ALA A 41 4.32 -24.53 -13.30
CA ALA A 41 5.60 -24.80 -12.66
C ALA A 41 5.87 -23.88 -11.45
N PHE A 42 5.64 -22.57 -11.60
CA PHE A 42 5.94 -21.59 -10.55
C PHE A 42 5.10 -20.32 -10.74
N TRP A 43 5.02 -19.51 -9.68
CA TRP A 43 4.33 -18.22 -9.72
C TRP A 43 5.29 -17.08 -9.43
N LEU A 44 5.07 -15.95 -10.09
CA LEU A 44 5.68 -14.68 -9.75
C LEU A 44 4.59 -13.68 -9.38
N PHE A 45 4.79 -12.93 -8.31
CA PHE A 45 3.82 -11.94 -7.87
C PHE A 45 4.09 -10.58 -8.52
N SER A 46 3.13 -10.10 -9.31
CA SER A 46 3.16 -8.82 -10.01
C SER A 46 2.37 -7.77 -9.21
N SER A 47 3.04 -6.76 -8.65
CA SER A 47 2.40 -5.58 -8.05
C SER A 47 2.02 -4.59 -9.15
N GLY A 48 0.74 -4.25 -9.27
CA GLY A 48 0.33 -3.09 -10.07
C GLY A 48 0.52 -1.80 -9.29
N SER A 49 0.41 -0.65 -9.96
CA SER A 49 0.49 0.72 -9.38
C SER A 49 -0.46 0.95 -8.19
N THR A 50 -1.60 0.25 -8.14
CA THR A 50 -2.68 0.53 -7.18
C THR A 50 -3.35 -0.71 -6.55
N GLY A 51 -2.83 -1.92 -6.75
CA GLY A 51 -3.52 -3.17 -6.36
C GLY A 51 -2.68 -4.21 -5.62
N ASN A 52 -3.36 -5.14 -4.92
CA ASN A 52 -2.73 -6.30 -4.28
C ASN A 52 -1.88 -7.11 -5.29
N PRO A 53 -0.76 -7.71 -4.86
CA PRO A 53 0.08 -8.53 -5.73
C PRO A 53 -0.71 -9.65 -6.42
N LYS A 54 -0.49 -9.82 -7.73
CA LYS A 54 -1.19 -10.80 -8.59
C LYS A 54 -0.29 -12.01 -8.82
N GLY A 55 -0.72 -13.22 -8.45
CA GLY A 55 0.07 -14.44 -8.63
C GLY A 55 0.05 -14.92 -10.08
N THR A 56 1.06 -14.54 -10.87
CA THR A 56 1.16 -14.88 -12.30
C THR A 56 1.66 -16.31 -12.46
N VAL A 57 0.84 -17.18 -13.07
CA VAL A 57 1.10 -18.63 -13.15
C VAL A 57 1.84 -18.97 -14.44
N HIS A 58 3.09 -19.44 -14.33
CA HIS A 58 3.90 -19.87 -15.47
C HIS A 58 3.93 -21.38 -15.62
N THR A 59 4.10 -21.82 -16.87
CA THR A 59 4.28 -23.23 -17.22
C THR A 59 5.75 -23.66 -17.16
N GLN A 60 5.99 -24.98 -17.16
CA GLN A 60 7.34 -25.55 -17.31
C GLN A 60 8.06 -25.00 -18.56
N GLY A 61 7.36 -24.92 -19.68
CA GLY A 61 7.89 -24.50 -20.97
C GLY A 61 8.26 -23.02 -21.05
N ASN A 62 7.65 -22.14 -20.24
CA ASN A 62 7.97 -20.71 -20.31
C ASN A 62 9.47 -20.43 -20.00
N LEU A 63 10.06 -21.16 -19.04
CA LEU A 63 11.49 -21.01 -18.70
C LEU A 63 12.41 -21.42 -19.86
N TYR A 64 12.03 -22.48 -20.58
CA TYR A 64 12.75 -22.92 -21.78
C TYR A 64 12.72 -21.84 -22.86
N TRP A 65 11.53 -21.31 -23.17
CA TRP A 65 11.38 -20.34 -24.26
C TRP A 65 12.14 -19.05 -24.02
N THR A 66 12.10 -18.50 -22.80
CA THR A 66 12.86 -17.29 -22.47
C THR A 66 14.37 -17.53 -22.56
N ALA A 67 14.86 -18.70 -22.12
CA ALA A 67 16.28 -19.06 -22.26
C ALA A 67 16.71 -19.23 -23.73
N GLN A 68 15.89 -19.85 -24.58
CA GLN A 68 16.21 -20.07 -25.99
C GLN A 68 16.12 -18.78 -26.80
N LEU A 69 15.00 -18.06 -26.71
CA LEU A 69 14.72 -16.91 -27.57
C LEU A 69 15.54 -15.68 -27.17
N TYR A 70 15.68 -15.42 -25.87
CA TYR A 70 16.38 -14.22 -25.38
C TYR A 70 17.81 -14.54 -24.91
N GLY A 71 17.97 -15.48 -23.95
CA GLY A 71 19.28 -15.82 -23.39
C GLY A 71 20.29 -16.31 -24.45
N LYS A 72 19.89 -17.25 -25.31
CA LYS A 72 20.71 -17.74 -26.42
C LYS A 72 20.52 -16.92 -27.69
N GLY A 73 19.27 -16.65 -28.07
CA GLY A 73 18.93 -16.04 -29.36
C GLY A 73 19.31 -14.56 -29.49
N VAL A 74 19.26 -13.78 -28.41
CA VAL A 74 19.58 -12.34 -28.42
C VAL A 74 20.91 -12.05 -27.71
N LEU A 75 21.07 -12.53 -26.47
CA LEU A 75 22.26 -12.23 -25.66
C LEU A 75 23.47 -13.10 -26.03
N ALA A 76 23.26 -14.14 -26.84
CA ALA A 76 24.26 -15.10 -27.27
C ALA A 76 25.11 -15.63 -26.09
N LEU A 77 24.45 -16.01 -24.99
CA LEU A 77 25.15 -16.59 -23.85
C LEU A 77 25.77 -17.94 -24.23
N THR A 78 26.94 -18.22 -23.67
CA THR A 78 27.70 -19.45 -23.88
C THR A 78 28.19 -20.03 -22.56
N SER A 79 28.69 -21.27 -22.56
CA SER A 79 29.31 -21.88 -21.37
C SER A 79 30.53 -21.10 -20.84
N ASN A 80 31.14 -20.23 -21.64
CA ASN A 80 32.30 -19.44 -21.25
C ASN A 80 31.93 -18.17 -20.47
N ASP A 81 30.64 -17.87 -20.33
CA ASP A 81 30.20 -16.68 -19.63
C ASP A 81 30.22 -16.80 -18.12
N VAL A 82 30.55 -15.68 -17.47
CA VAL A 82 30.36 -15.45 -16.04
C VAL A 82 29.30 -14.36 -15.90
N VAL A 83 28.14 -14.72 -15.38
CA VAL A 83 26.97 -13.85 -15.31
C VAL A 83 26.83 -13.24 -13.92
N PHE A 84 26.58 -11.93 -13.86
CA PHE A 84 26.21 -11.25 -12.63
C PHE A 84 24.99 -10.36 -12.83
N SER A 85 23.92 -10.60 -12.06
CA SER A 85 22.71 -9.79 -12.08
C SER A 85 22.55 -9.01 -10.78
N ALA A 86 22.45 -7.69 -10.86
CA ALA A 86 22.03 -6.85 -9.74
C ALA A 86 20.54 -7.10 -9.38
N ALA A 87 19.72 -7.41 -10.39
CA ALA A 87 18.33 -7.83 -10.21
C ALA A 87 18.26 -9.23 -9.56
N LYS A 88 17.45 -9.37 -8.51
CA LYS A 88 17.35 -10.58 -7.69
C LYS A 88 16.53 -11.69 -8.36
N LEU A 89 16.77 -12.93 -7.95
CA LEU A 89 16.14 -14.15 -8.51
C LEU A 89 14.61 -14.21 -8.38
N PHE A 90 13.99 -13.42 -7.49
CA PHE A 90 12.53 -13.37 -7.36
C PHE A 90 11.87 -12.42 -8.37
N PHE A 91 12.65 -11.60 -9.08
CA PHE A 91 12.16 -10.84 -10.23
C PHE A 91 12.20 -11.73 -11.47
N ALA A 92 11.19 -11.63 -12.34
CA ALA A 92 11.15 -12.37 -13.60
C ALA A 92 12.44 -12.16 -14.43
N TYR A 93 12.89 -10.90 -14.50
CA TYR A 93 14.18 -10.53 -15.12
C TYR A 93 15.36 -11.26 -14.48
N GLY A 94 15.54 -11.14 -13.16
CA GLY A 94 16.65 -11.76 -12.44
C GLY A 94 16.61 -13.30 -12.43
N LEU A 95 15.41 -13.90 -12.46
CA LEU A 95 15.20 -15.35 -12.59
C LEU A 95 15.74 -15.87 -13.93
N GLY A 96 15.51 -15.14 -15.02
CA GLY A 96 16.15 -15.43 -16.30
C GLY A 96 17.67 -15.26 -16.22
N ASN A 97 18.09 -14.04 -15.87
CA ASN A 97 19.48 -13.58 -15.95
C ASN A 97 20.45 -14.48 -15.17
N ALA A 98 20.12 -14.81 -13.92
CA ALA A 98 21.04 -15.46 -12.99
C ALA A 98 20.61 -16.88 -12.59
N LEU A 99 19.63 -17.47 -13.30
CA LEU A 99 19.27 -18.87 -13.09
C LEU A 99 19.02 -19.59 -14.41
N THR A 100 17.91 -19.33 -15.11
CA THR A 100 17.56 -20.19 -16.26
C THR A 100 18.47 -20.00 -17.46
N PHE A 101 18.86 -18.78 -17.78
CA PHE A 101 19.69 -18.51 -18.96
C PHE A 101 21.08 -19.12 -18.84
N PRO A 102 21.89 -18.82 -17.81
CA PRO A 102 23.22 -19.37 -17.67
C PRO A 102 23.22 -20.89 -17.52
N LEU A 103 22.28 -21.46 -16.77
CA LEU A 103 22.18 -22.92 -16.63
C LEU A 103 21.82 -23.62 -17.95
N SER A 104 21.08 -22.97 -18.84
CA SER A 104 20.73 -23.53 -20.16
C SER A 104 21.91 -23.65 -21.14
N VAL A 105 23.03 -22.96 -20.85
CA VAL A 105 24.27 -22.96 -21.66
C VAL A 105 25.49 -23.47 -20.90
N GLY A 106 25.36 -23.73 -19.59
CA GLY A 106 26.49 -24.16 -18.73
C GLY A 106 27.40 -23.02 -18.28
N ALA A 107 26.92 -21.77 -18.24
CA ALA A 107 27.67 -20.61 -17.74
C ALA A 107 27.74 -20.59 -16.20
N SER A 108 28.71 -19.83 -15.67
CA SER A 108 28.86 -19.58 -14.24
C SER A 108 28.06 -18.36 -13.79
N VAL A 109 27.56 -18.35 -12.55
CA VAL A 109 26.77 -17.25 -12.00
C VAL A 109 27.37 -16.73 -10.69
N VAL A 110 27.53 -15.42 -10.60
CA VAL A 110 27.86 -14.71 -9.36
C VAL A 110 26.56 -14.27 -8.68
N LEU A 111 26.32 -14.75 -7.46
CA LEU A 111 25.15 -14.37 -6.66
C LEU A 111 25.53 -13.38 -5.56
N MET A 112 24.68 -12.36 -5.36
CA MET A 112 24.87 -11.34 -4.33
C MET A 112 23.59 -11.17 -3.52
N ALA A 113 23.64 -11.50 -2.23
CA ALA A 113 22.50 -11.41 -1.33
C ALA A 113 22.24 -9.97 -0.83
N GLU A 114 23.30 -9.18 -0.59
CA GLU A 114 23.20 -7.80 -0.12
C GLU A 114 22.57 -6.86 -1.17
N ARG A 115 22.23 -5.64 -0.75
CA ARG A 115 21.66 -4.60 -1.63
C ARG A 115 22.68 -4.25 -2.73
N PRO A 116 22.26 -4.13 -4.01
CA PRO A 116 23.15 -3.81 -5.12
C PRO A 116 23.51 -2.31 -5.14
N THR A 117 24.30 -1.84 -4.17
CA THR A 117 24.90 -0.49 -4.22
C THR A 117 26.03 -0.45 -5.25
N PRO A 118 26.45 0.73 -5.75
CA PRO A 118 27.61 0.84 -6.64
C PRO A 118 28.84 0.12 -6.10
N GLN A 119 29.22 0.36 -4.85
CA GLN A 119 30.38 -0.28 -4.22
C GLN A 119 30.23 -1.80 -4.13
N ALA A 120 29.04 -2.29 -3.75
CA ALA A 120 28.79 -3.72 -3.69
C ALA A 120 28.88 -4.37 -5.07
N THR A 121 28.39 -3.70 -6.12
CA THR A 121 28.45 -4.14 -7.52
C THR A 121 29.89 -4.11 -8.04
N PHE A 122 30.63 -3.00 -7.83
CA PHE A 122 32.03 -2.85 -8.25
C PHE A 122 32.93 -3.94 -7.68
N LYS A 123 32.75 -4.27 -6.40
CA LYS A 123 33.46 -5.38 -5.78
C LYS A 123 33.34 -6.67 -6.60
N ARG A 124 32.12 -7.02 -7.04
CA ARG A 124 31.89 -8.25 -7.83
C ARG A 124 32.39 -8.12 -9.26
N LEU A 125 32.24 -6.94 -9.87
CA LEU A 125 32.77 -6.67 -11.21
C LEU A 125 34.29 -6.85 -11.27
N VAL A 126 35.01 -6.45 -10.21
CA VAL A 126 36.47 -6.54 -10.13
C VAL A 126 36.95 -7.91 -9.65
N GLU A 127 36.36 -8.46 -8.58
CA GLU A 127 36.83 -9.71 -7.97
C GLU A 127 36.48 -10.93 -8.84
N HIS A 128 35.27 -10.97 -9.41
CA HIS A 128 34.77 -12.14 -10.13
C HIS A 128 34.77 -11.98 -11.65
N LYS A 129 35.03 -10.75 -12.14
CA LYS A 129 35.16 -10.45 -13.57
C LYS A 129 34.03 -11.05 -14.43
N PRO A 130 32.75 -10.75 -14.13
CA PRO A 130 31.65 -11.21 -14.96
C PRO A 130 31.81 -10.68 -16.40
N THR A 131 31.48 -11.52 -17.36
CA THR A 131 31.44 -11.18 -18.79
C THR A 131 30.11 -10.54 -19.16
N VAL A 132 29.02 -10.90 -18.47
CA VAL A 132 27.69 -10.33 -18.70
C VAL A 132 27.13 -9.77 -17.39
N PHE A 133 26.72 -8.50 -17.44
CA PHE A 133 26.11 -7.81 -16.31
C PHE A 133 24.67 -7.38 -16.61
N TYR A 134 23.80 -7.53 -15.62
CA TYR A 134 22.39 -7.14 -15.70
C TYR A 134 22.05 -6.13 -14.61
N GLY A 135 21.39 -5.04 -14.96
CA GLY A 135 21.01 -3.98 -14.04
C GLY A 135 19.74 -3.27 -14.50
N ALA A 136 19.29 -2.29 -13.71
CA ALA A 136 18.28 -1.32 -14.11
C ALA A 136 18.97 0.01 -14.46
N PRO A 137 18.37 0.88 -15.28
CA PRO A 137 18.90 2.20 -15.63
C PRO A 137 19.41 3.00 -14.43
N THR A 138 18.60 3.10 -13.36
CA THR A 138 18.98 3.77 -12.10
C THR A 138 20.28 3.22 -11.50
N GLY A 139 20.49 1.89 -11.57
CA GLY A 139 21.73 1.25 -11.11
C GLY A 139 22.95 1.63 -11.95
N TYR A 140 22.79 1.70 -13.27
CA TYR A 140 23.85 2.16 -14.18
C TYR A 140 24.19 3.64 -13.95
N GLY A 141 23.18 4.50 -13.81
CA GLY A 141 23.35 5.92 -13.51
C GLY A 141 24.09 6.15 -12.19
N GLY A 142 23.68 5.47 -11.12
CA GLY A 142 24.35 5.54 -9.81
C GLY A 142 25.79 5.02 -9.83
N MET A 143 26.10 4.03 -10.67
CA MET A 143 27.48 3.59 -10.88
C MET A 143 28.31 4.64 -11.63
N LEU A 144 27.80 5.19 -12.74
CA LEU A 144 28.49 6.23 -13.51
C LEU A 144 28.76 7.51 -12.71
N ALA A 145 27.87 7.84 -11.76
CA ALA A 145 28.03 8.99 -10.87
C ALA A 145 29.01 8.74 -9.71
N SER A 146 29.41 7.49 -9.46
CA SER A 146 30.28 7.15 -8.34
C SER A 146 31.75 7.52 -8.63
N PRO A 147 32.45 8.18 -7.71
CA PRO A 147 33.88 8.47 -7.87
C PRO A 147 34.75 7.21 -7.88
N ASP A 148 34.22 6.09 -7.36
CA ASP A 148 34.93 4.81 -7.26
C ASP A 148 34.69 3.89 -8.46
N LEU A 149 34.13 4.41 -9.57
CA LEU A 149 33.83 3.61 -10.76
C LEU A 149 35.11 2.93 -11.28
N PRO A 150 35.14 1.58 -11.38
CA PRO A 150 36.33 0.89 -11.86
C PRO A 150 36.66 1.26 -13.31
N THR A 151 37.96 1.31 -13.60
CA THR A 151 38.45 1.50 -14.97
C THR A 151 38.19 0.24 -15.82
N LYS A 152 38.09 0.43 -17.14
CA LYS A 152 37.81 -0.65 -18.10
C LYS A 152 38.73 -1.87 -17.96
N ASP A 153 40.02 -1.67 -17.64
CA ASP A 153 41.00 -2.75 -17.48
C ASP A 153 40.76 -3.64 -16.24
N LYS A 154 39.92 -3.19 -15.30
CA LYS A 154 39.60 -3.93 -14.06
C LYS A 154 38.42 -4.88 -14.21
N VAL A 155 37.65 -4.77 -15.29
CA VAL A 155 36.43 -5.56 -15.53
C VAL A 155 36.57 -6.41 -16.80
N ALA A 156 35.66 -7.38 -17.00
CA ALA A 156 35.67 -8.28 -18.17
C ALA A 156 34.38 -8.22 -18.99
N LEU A 157 33.61 -7.14 -18.85
CA LEU A 157 32.29 -6.98 -19.46
C LEU A 157 32.40 -7.04 -20.99
N ARG A 158 31.73 -8.04 -21.59
CA ARG A 158 31.47 -8.09 -23.04
C ARG A 158 30.09 -7.57 -23.40
N LEU A 159 29.15 -7.64 -22.46
CA LEU A 159 27.75 -7.29 -22.69
C LEU A 159 27.08 -6.84 -21.39
N CYS A 160 26.29 -5.78 -21.47
CA CYS A 160 25.40 -5.36 -20.39
C CYS A 160 23.95 -5.42 -20.86
N SER A 161 23.01 -5.69 -19.95
CA SER A 161 21.58 -5.59 -20.22
C SER A 161 20.87 -4.74 -19.18
N SER A 162 19.89 -3.98 -19.65
CA SER A 162 19.00 -3.14 -18.86
C SER A 162 17.55 -3.59 -19.08
N ALA A 163 16.76 -3.57 -18.01
CA ALA A 163 15.31 -3.73 -18.04
C ALA A 163 14.67 -3.17 -16.77
N GLY A 164 13.34 -3.06 -16.78
CA GLY A 164 12.52 -2.67 -15.64
C GLY A 164 12.16 -1.17 -15.60
N GLU A 165 12.99 -0.33 -16.21
CA GLU A 165 12.75 1.08 -16.50
C GLU A 165 13.26 1.32 -17.93
N ALA A 166 12.76 2.35 -18.62
CA ALA A 166 13.31 2.73 -19.91
C ALA A 166 14.69 3.37 -19.73
N LEU A 167 15.68 2.96 -20.54
CA LEU A 167 17.05 3.45 -20.42
C LEU A 167 17.21 4.83 -21.08
N PRO A 168 17.55 5.89 -20.31
CA PRO A 168 17.91 7.18 -20.90
C PRO A 168 19.12 7.03 -21.82
N ALA A 169 19.06 7.69 -22.98
CA ALA A 169 20.09 7.51 -23.99
C ALA A 169 21.50 7.88 -23.49
N ASP A 170 21.59 8.95 -22.69
CA ASP A 170 22.86 9.41 -22.13
C ASP A 170 23.56 8.36 -21.26
N ILE A 171 22.80 7.55 -20.51
CA ILE A 171 23.36 6.54 -19.60
C ILE A 171 24.01 5.45 -20.44
N GLY A 172 23.33 4.99 -21.50
CA GLY A 172 23.84 4.01 -22.43
C GLY A 172 25.09 4.49 -23.17
N GLU A 173 25.07 5.72 -23.68
CA GLU A 173 26.20 6.33 -24.38
C GLU A 173 27.42 6.49 -23.47
N ARG A 174 27.25 7.05 -22.26
CA ARG A 174 28.34 7.22 -21.28
C ARG A 174 28.92 5.88 -20.83
N TRP A 175 28.07 4.88 -20.60
CA TRP A 175 28.54 3.54 -20.25
C TRP A 175 29.35 2.90 -21.38
N THR A 176 28.86 3.01 -22.61
CA THR A 176 29.57 2.49 -23.80
C THR A 176 30.91 3.20 -23.98
N ALA A 177 30.97 4.52 -23.78
CA ALA A 177 32.22 5.28 -23.83
C ALA A 177 33.21 4.83 -22.74
N GLN A 178 32.73 4.59 -21.51
CA GLN A 178 33.56 4.22 -20.37
C GLN A 178 34.11 2.78 -20.48
N PHE A 179 33.26 1.81 -20.80
CA PHE A 179 33.61 0.39 -20.76
C PHE A 179 33.82 -0.24 -22.14
N GLY A 180 33.39 0.43 -23.22
CA GLY A 180 33.39 -0.13 -24.57
C GLY A 180 32.45 -1.32 -24.76
N CYS A 181 31.47 -1.49 -23.87
CA CYS A 181 30.43 -2.50 -23.97
C CYS A 181 29.05 -1.83 -24.00
N GLU A 182 28.18 -2.29 -24.89
CA GLU A 182 26.82 -1.77 -25.02
C GLU A 182 25.95 -2.23 -23.85
N ILE A 183 24.98 -1.39 -23.46
CA ILE A 183 23.84 -1.79 -22.65
C ILE A 183 22.68 -2.10 -23.58
N ILE A 184 22.27 -3.36 -23.63
CA ILE A 184 21.07 -3.77 -24.34
C ILE A 184 19.86 -3.51 -23.47
N ASP A 185 19.11 -2.47 -23.83
CA ASP A 185 17.82 -2.20 -23.22
C ASP A 185 16.73 -3.12 -23.78
N GLY A 186 15.81 -3.52 -22.92
CA GLY A 186 14.68 -4.35 -23.28
C GLY A 186 13.57 -4.26 -22.26
N ILE A 187 12.35 -4.54 -22.72
CA ILE A 187 11.17 -4.60 -21.87
C ILE A 187 10.65 -6.03 -21.80
N GLY A 188 10.36 -6.44 -20.58
CA GLY A 188 9.62 -7.65 -20.26
C GLY A 188 8.54 -7.33 -19.25
N SER A 189 7.68 -8.30 -19.01
CA SER A 189 6.67 -8.22 -17.96
C SER A 189 6.65 -9.51 -17.15
N THR A 190 6.03 -9.48 -15.99
CA THR A 190 5.84 -10.73 -15.22
C THR A 190 4.97 -11.69 -16.02
N GLU A 191 3.97 -11.16 -16.74
CA GLU A 191 3.00 -11.89 -17.54
C GLU A 191 3.62 -12.60 -18.75
N MET A 192 4.71 -12.07 -19.30
CA MET A 192 5.48 -12.69 -20.39
C MET A 192 6.76 -13.38 -19.91
N LEU A 193 6.95 -13.50 -18.58
CA LEU A 193 8.12 -14.02 -17.87
C LEU A 193 9.44 -13.25 -18.07
N HIS A 194 9.75 -12.79 -19.28
CA HIS A 194 11.01 -12.09 -19.57
C HIS A 194 10.85 -11.13 -20.76
N VAL A 195 11.97 -10.69 -21.33
CA VAL A 195 12.05 -9.66 -22.38
C VAL A 195 11.50 -10.19 -23.70
N PHE A 196 10.58 -9.43 -24.28
CA PHE A 196 9.93 -9.71 -25.57
C PHE A 196 10.18 -8.63 -26.63
N LEU A 197 10.71 -7.48 -26.24
CA LEU A 197 11.11 -6.37 -27.11
C LEU A 197 12.45 -5.84 -26.59
N SER A 198 13.46 -5.79 -27.46
CA SER A 198 14.82 -5.46 -27.05
C SER A 198 15.66 -4.90 -28.19
N ASN A 199 16.66 -4.10 -27.85
CA ASN A 199 17.81 -3.88 -28.72
C ASN A 199 18.58 -5.21 -28.88
N THR A 200 19.44 -5.29 -29.90
CA THR A 200 20.29 -6.47 -30.11
C THR A 200 21.75 -6.06 -30.16
N PRO A 201 22.70 -6.92 -29.74
CA PRO A 201 24.11 -6.56 -29.79
C PRO A 201 24.52 -6.12 -31.21
N GLY A 202 25.14 -4.95 -31.36
CA GLY A 202 25.52 -4.39 -32.65
C GLY A 202 24.41 -3.70 -33.47
N ASP A 203 23.17 -3.64 -32.98
CA ASP A 203 22.05 -2.85 -33.51
C ASP A 203 21.35 -2.13 -32.35
N VAL A 204 22.14 -1.44 -31.51
CA VAL A 204 21.65 -0.70 -30.34
C VAL A 204 21.31 0.73 -30.74
N ARG A 205 20.07 1.16 -30.47
CA ARG A 205 19.65 2.55 -30.58
C ARG A 205 19.16 3.05 -29.23
N TYR A 206 20.06 3.74 -28.52
CA TYR A 206 19.75 4.33 -27.23
C TYR A 206 18.59 5.32 -27.30
N GLY A 207 17.73 5.30 -26.26
CA GLY A 207 16.43 5.99 -26.25
C GLY A 207 15.29 5.20 -26.89
N THR A 208 15.56 4.03 -27.47
CA THR A 208 14.54 3.07 -27.92
C THR A 208 14.69 1.75 -27.16
N THR A 209 13.60 0.99 -27.05
CA THR A 209 13.61 -0.36 -26.49
C THR A 209 14.02 -1.40 -27.54
N GLY A 210 14.11 -1.04 -28.83
CA GLY A 210 14.54 -1.91 -29.91
C GLY A 210 13.40 -2.56 -30.69
N LYS A 211 13.56 -3.82 -31.07
CA LYS A 211 12.65 -4.57 -31.97
C LYS A 211 12.08 -5.81 -31.26
N PRO A 212 10.99 -6.41 -31.78
CA PRO A 212 10.46 -7.64 -31.21
C PRO A 212 11.52 -8.74 -31.19
N VAL A 213 11.69 -9.39 -30.04
CA VAL A 213 12.58 -10.53 -29.92
C VAL A 213 12.09 -11.63 -30.86
N PRO A 214 12.97 -12.28 -31.66
CA PRO A 214 12.55 -13.37 -32.53
C PRO A 214 11.74 -14.44 -31.80
N GLY A 215 10.57 -14.79 -32.33
CA GLY A 215 9.59 -15.67 -31.67
C GLY A 215 8.48 -14.94 -30.91
N TYR A 216 8.55 -13.62 -30.78
CA TYR A 216 7.46 -12.77 -30.29
C TYR A 216 6.89 -11.91 -31.41
N GLU A 217 5.57 -11.76 -31.41
CA GLU A 217 4.85 -10.80 -32.24
C GLU A 217 4.36 -9.66 -31.36
N VAL A 218 4.46 -8.43 -31.86
CA VAL A 218 4.06 -7.22 -31.14
C VAL A 218 3.10 -6.39 -32.00
N GLN A 219 2.04 -5.89 -31.38
CA GLN A 219 1.07 -4.97 -31.99
C GLN A 219 0.87 -3.75 -31.09
N LEU A 220 0.71 -2.59 -31.72
CA LEU A 220 0.19 -1.40 -31.08
C LEU A 220 -1.30 -1.29 -31.39
N ARG A 221 -2.13 -1.08 -30.38
CA ARG A 221 -3.58 -0.89 -30.57
C ARG A 221 -4.04 0.46 -30.06
N GLY A 222 -4.96 1.08 -30.80
CA GLY A 222 -5.58 2.34 -30.41
C GLY A 222 -6.65 2.16 -29.32
N GLU A 223 -7.33 3.25 -28.99
CA GLU A 223 -8.30 3.27 -27.87
C GLU A 223 -9.51 2.37 -28.10
N GLN A 224 -9.86 2.07 -29.35
CA GLN A 224 -10.99 1.22 -29.72
C GLN A 224 -10.57 -0.24 -29.99
N GLY A 225 -9.28 -0.55 -29.78
CA GLY A 225 -8.70 -1.88 -30.00
C GLY A 225 -8.28 -2.17 -31.45
N GLU A 226 -8.37 -1.17 -32.34
CA GLU A 226 -7.88 -1.23 -33.71
C GLU A 226 -6.34 -1.34 -33.73
N VAL A 227 -5.80 -2.12 -34.66
CA VAL A 227 -4.34 -2.24 -34.83
C VAL A 227 -3.81 -1.00 -35.52
N LEU A 228 -2.87 -0.30 -34.88
CA LEU A 228 -2.19 0.85 -35.45
C LEU A 228 -1.13 0.36 -36.44
N THR A 229 -1.17 0.90 -37.65
CA THR A 229 -0.23 0.58 -38.74
C THR A 229 0.61 1.78 -39.17
N GLY A 230 0.27 2.98 -38.71
CA GLY A 230 1.04 4.19 -38.94
C GLY A 230 2.35 4.22 -38.13
N HIS A 231 3.31 5.00 -38.61
CA HIS A 231 4.56 5.23 -37.90
C HIS A 231 4.41 6.34 -36.86
N ASN A 232 5.11 6.19 -35.75
CA ASN A 232 5.15 7.12 -34.61
C ASN A 232 3.78 7.37 -33.94
N GLU A 233 2.79 6.53 -34.21
CA GLU A 233 1.52 6.54 -33.49
C GLU A 233 1.68 5.82 -32.15
N ILE A 234 1.17 6.44 -31.08
CA ILE A 234 1.21 5.85 -29.73
C ILE A 234 0.01 4.91 -29.55
N GLY A 235 0.28 3.66 -29.21
CA GLY A 235 -0.74 2.66 -28.91
C GLY A 235 -0.42 1.79 -27.71
N ASP A 236 -1.44 1.08 -27.22
CA ASP A 236 -1.30 0.03 -26.22
C ASP A 236 -0.50 -1.15 -26.77
N LEU A 237 0.50 -1.60 -26.03
CA LEU A 237 1.39 -2.69 -26.45
C LEU A 237 0.79 -4.07 -26.12
N TYR A 238 0.53 -4.84 -27.18
CA TYR A 238 0.07 -6.24 -27.12
C TYR A 238 1.16 -7.18 -27.63
N ILE A 239 1.36 -8.28 -26.91
CA ILE A 239 2.44 -9.24 -27.15
C ILE A 239 1.87 -10.63 -27.30
N LYS A 240 2.29 -11.33 -28.36
CA LYS A 240 2.04 -12.75 -28.53
C LYS A 240 3.38 -13.47 -28.51
N GLY A 241 3.49 -14.52 -27.70
CA GLY A 241 4.72 -15.29 -27.60
C GLY A 241 4.57 -16.50 -26.67
N PRO A 242 5.53 -17.45 -26.75
CA PRO A 242 5.40 -18.76 -26.13
C PRO A 242 5.70 -18.78 -24.61
N SER A 243 6.13 -17.64 -24.05
CA SER A 243 6.42 -17.49 -22.62
C SER A 243 5.27 -16.85 -21.81
N ALA A 244 4.11 -16.61 -22.46
CA ALA A 244 2.95 -16.05 -21.78
C ALA A 244 2.51 -16.94 -20.61
N ALA A 245 2.23 -16.30 -19.48
CA ALA A 245 1.63 -16.93 -18.32
C ALA A 245 0.21 -17.42 -18.63
N LEU A 246 -0.25 -18.42 -17.88
CA LEU A 246 -1.59 -19.00 -18.06
C LEU A 246 -2.68 -18.02 -17.60
N MET A 247 -2.46 -17.41 -16.44
CA MET A 247 -3.43 -16.58 -15.74
C MET A 247 -2.81 -15.89 -14.52
N TYR A 248 -3.59 -15.01 -13.89
CA TYR A 248 -3.40 -14.67 -12.48
C TYR A 248 -4.20 -15.63 -11.59
N TRP A 249 -3.52 -16.24 -10.64
CA TRP A 249 -4.10 -17.15 -9.66
C TRP A 249 -5.26 -16.49 -8.91
N ASN A 250 -6.42 -17.13 -8.96
CA ASN A 250 -7.64 -16.69 -8.30
C ASN A 250 -8.06 -15.24 -8.62
N ASN A 251 -7.72 -14.75 -9.83
CA ASN A 251 -8.11 -13.43 -10.31
C ASN A 251 -8.55 -13.51 -11.78
N ARG A 252 -9.72 -14.13 -11.99
CA ARG A 252 -10.27 -14.44 -13.33
C ARG A 252 -10.51 -13.18 -14.16
N GLU A 253 -11.03 -12.12 -13.56
CA GLU A 253 -11.35 -10.88 -14.28
C GLU A 253 -10.09 -10.23 -14.84
N LYS A 254 -9.07 -10.03 -13.98
CA LYS A 254 -7.81 -9.45 -14.46
C LYS A 254 -7.10 -10.38 -15.44
N SER A 255 -7.25 -11.70 -15.29
CA SER A 255 -6.72 -12.66 -16.26
C SER A 255 -7.36 -12.47 -17.63
N ARG A 256 -8.68 -12.27 -17.72
CA ARG A 256 -9.37 -12.03 -18.99
C ARG A 256 -9.02 -10.69 -19.63
N ASP A 257 -8.82 -9.66 -18.80
CA ASP A 257 -8.40 -8.33 -19.25
C ASP A 257 -6.97 -8.35 -19.84
N THR A 258 -6.08 -9.11 -19.21
CA THR A 258 -4.65 -9.17 -19.59
C THR A 258 -4.36 -10.19 -20.68
N PHE A 259 -4.86 -11.43 -20.56
CA PHE A 259 -4.61 -12.54 -21.47
C PHE A 259 -5.80 -12.69 -22.44
N GLN A 260 -5.69 -12.02 -23.59
CA GLN A 260 -6.74 -11.90 -24.61
C GLN A 260 -6.48 -12.88 -25.77
N GLY A 261 -6.75 -14.16 -25.51
CA GLY A 261 -6.44 -15.25 -26.46
C GLY A 261 -4.94 -15.48 -26.54
N GLU A 262 -4.37 -15.35 -27.74
CA GLU A 262 -2.91 -15.44 -27.95
C GLU A 262 -2.15 -14.15 -27.62
N TRP A 263 -2.86 -13.05 -27.33
CA TRP A 263 -2.29 -11.74 -27.07
C TRP A 263 -2.32 -11.39 -25.58
N THR A 264 -1.22 -10.87 -25.06
CA THR A 264 -1.07 -10.36 -23.70
C THR A 264 -0.96 -8.84 -23.72
N LYS A 265 -1.83 -8.14 -22.99
CA LYS A 265 -1.78 -6.69 -22.81
C LYS A 265 -0.79 -6.33 -21.71
N SER A 266 0.30 -5.64 -22.04
CA SER A 266 1.35 -5.25 -21.08
C SER A 266 0.95 -4.12 -20.11
N GLY A 267 0.02 -3.26 -20.56
CA GLY A 267 -0.31 -2.01 -19.89
C GLY A 267 0.70 -0.88 -20.16
N ASP A 268 1.60 -1.06 -21.13
CA ASP A 268 2.55 -0.06 -21.60
C ASP A 268 2.09 0.55 -22.94
N LYS A 269 2.40 1.83 -23.14
CA LYS A 269 2.24 2.51 -24.42
C LYS A 269 3.57 2.63 -25.14
N TYR A 270 3.52 2.44 -26.45
CA TYR A 270 4.68 2.52 -27.32
C TYR A 270 4.32 3.21 -28.63
N SER A 271 5.34 3.77 -29.27
CA SER A 271 5.29 4.14 -30.70
C SER A 271 6.30 3.31 -31.47
N ARG A 272 6.10 3.18 -32.79
CA ARG A 272 7.00 2.45 -33.68
C ARG A 272 7.43 3.32 -34.85
N ASP A 273 8.72 3.43 -35.09
CA ASP A 273 9.27 4.22 -36.20
C ASP A 273 9.27 3.46 -37.54
N PRO A 274 9.62 4.12 -38.68
CA PRO A 274 9.71 3.48 -39.99
C PRO A 274 10.72 2.33 -40.07
N GLU A 275 11.80 2.41 -39.31
CA GLU A 275 12.86 1.40 -39.23
C GLU A 275 12.48 0.19 -38.35
N GLY A 276 11.32 0.26 -37.69
CA GLY A 276 10.75 -0.81 -36.87
C GLY A 276 11.17 -0.81 -35.41
N TYR A 277 11.84 0.25 -34.96
CA TYR A 277 12.20 0.45 -33.56
C TYR A 277 11.00 0.94 -32.76
N TYR A 278 10.88 0.40 -31.55
CA TYR A 278 9.83 0.73 -30.60
C TYR A 278 10.38 1.65 -29.51
N THR A 279 9.71 2.77 -29.30
CA THR A 279 10.06 3.77 -28.28
C THR A 279 9.01 3.77 -27.18
N TYR A 280 9.46 3.60 -25.94
CA TYR A 280 8.58 3.62 -24.77
C TYR A 280 7.94 5.00 -24.61
N ALA A 281 6.61 5.04 -24.56
CA ALA A 281 5.88 6.27 -24.30
C ALA A 281 5.53 6.41 -22.82
N GLY A 282 5.27 5.33 -22.10
CA GLY A 282 4.90 5.37 -20.69
C GLY A 282 3.92 4.27 -20.30
N ARG A 283 3.56 4.22 -19.02
CA ARG A 283 2.50 3.35 -18.51
C ARG A 283 1.13 3.86 -18.93
N ASN A 284 0.21 2.97 -19.27
CA ASN A 284 -1.17 3.36 -19.64
C ASN A 284 -1.85 4.25 -18.59
N ASP A 285 -1.53 4.02 -17.30
CA ASP A 285 -2.06 4.75 -16.15
C ASP A 285 -1.28 6.02 -15.78
N ASP A 286 -0.08 6.23 -16.34
CA ASP A 286 0.75 7.44 -16.08
C ASP A 286 0.83 8.38 -17.29
N MET A 287 0.39 7.95 -18.46
CA MET A 287 0.39 8.76 -19.68
C MET A 287 -0.54 9.97 -19.56
N LEU A 288 -0.01 11.14 -19.89
CA LEU A 288 -0.76 12.39 -19.82
C LEU A 288 -1.45 12.65 -21.15
N LYS A 289 -2.68 13.15 -21.12
CA LYS A 289 -3.37 13.63 -22.32
C LYS A 289 -3.51 15.15 -22.22
N VAL A 290 -2.63 15.88 -22.89
CA VAL A 290 -2.61 17.35 -22.88
C VAL A 290 -3.17 17.84 -24.21
N SER A 291 -4.27 18.62 -24.15
CA SER A 291 -4.96 19.12 -25.36
C SER A 291 -5.36 18.02 -26.36
N GLY A 292 -5.70 16.82 -25.85
CA GLY A 292 -6.11 15.68 -26.69
C GLY A 292 -4.97 14.84 -27.24
N ILE A 293 -3.70 15.23 -27.00
CA ILE A 293 -2.51 14.53 -27.45
C ILE A 293 -1.88 13.80 -26.28
N TYR A 294 -1.44 12.56 -26.51
CA TYR A 294 -0.66 11.82 -25.52
C TYR A 294 0.73 12.47 -25.36
N VAL A 295 1.03 12.90 -24.14
CA VAL A 295 2.33 13.40 -23.71
C VAL A 295 2.94 12.35 -22.78
N SER A 296 4.15 11.93 -23.13
CA SER A 296 4.95 11.01 -22.33
C SER A 296 5.60 11.77 -21.16
N PRO A 297 5.32 11.41 -19.89
CA PRO A 297 6.13 11.89 -18.76
C PRO A 297 7.60 11.54 -18.94
N PHE A 298 7.87 10.32 -19.44
CA PHE A 298 9.22 9.79 -19.64
C PHE A 298 10.05 10.62 -20.62
N GLU A 299 9.46 11.12 -21.71
CA GLU A 299 10.16 12.00 -22.66
C GLU A 299 10.65 13.29 -21.96
N VAL A 300 9.82 13.85 -21.08
CA VAL A 300 10.16 15.04 -20.30
C VAL A 300 11.22 14.71 -19.24
N GLU A 301 11.06 13.61 -18.50
CA GLU A 301 12.04 13.12 -17.51
C GLU A 301 13.40 12.88 -18.15
N SER A 302 13.44 12.18 -19.29
CA SER A 302 14.64 11.88 -20.07
C SER A 302 15.35 13.14 -20.55
N THR A 303 14.60 14.20 -20.85
CA THR A 303 15.17 15.51 -21.21
C THR A 303 15.76 16.20 -19.98
N LEU A 304 15.08 16.13 -18.84
CA LEU A 304 15.53 16.76 -17.59
C LEU A 304 16.83 16.13 -17.06
N VAL A 305 16.96 14.80 -17.06
CA VAL A 305 18.15 14.09 -16.55
C VAL A 305 19.41 14.32 -17.38
N GLN A 306 19.30 14.86 -18.60
CA GLN A 306 20.46 15.31 -19.39
C GLN A 306 21.17 16.50 -18.74
N HIS A 307 20.50 17.25 -17.85
CA HIS A 307 21.11 18.38 -17.15
C HIS A 307 22.09 17.87 -16.07
N PRO A 308 23.38 18.28 -16.06
CA PRO A 308 24.41 17.72 -15.16
C PRO A 308 24.12 17.78 -13.66
N ALA A 309 23.21 18.66 -13.23
CA ALA A 309 22.81 18.83 -11.84
C ALA A 309 21.60 17.96 -11.42
N ILE A 310 20.95 17.25 -12.35
CA ILE A 310 19.75 16.46 -12.10
C ILE A 310 20.15 14.98 -12.10
N LEU A 311 20.04 14.34 -10.93
CA LEU A 311 20.35 12.91 -10.78
C LEU A 311 19.18 12.03 -11.26
N GLU A 312 17.96 12.41 -10.89
CA GLU A 312 16.70 11.72 -11.20
C GLU A 312 15.61 12.79 -11.38
N ALA A 313 14.61 12.51 -12.22
CA ALA A 313 13.46 13.37 -12.43
C ALA A 313 12.18 12.51 -12.47
N ALA A 314 11.08 13.08 -11.97
CA ALA A 314 9.75 12.49 -12.07
C ALA A 314 8.76 13.56 -12.55
N VAL A 315 7.96 13.22 -13.55
CA VAL A 315 6.96 14.10 -14.16
C VAL A 315 5.59 13.52 -13.89
N ILE A 316 4.74 14.32 -13.27
CA ILE A 316 3.34 13.96 -13.04
C ILE A 316 2.43 14.94 -13.76
N GLY A 317 1.26 14.46 -14.16
CA GLY A 317 0.17 15.32 -14.60
C GLY A 317 -0.26 16.22 -13.46
N LYS A 318 -0.03 17.52 -13.59
CA LYS A 318 -0.62 18.52 -12.70
C LYS A 318 -1.87 19.04 -13.37
N VAL A 319 -3.03 18.60 -12.89
CA VAL A 319 -4.31 19.17 -13.28
C VAL A 319 -4.31 20.65 -12.90
N ASP A 320 -4.82 21.50 -13.78
CA ASP A 320 -5.05 22.91 -13.48
C ASP A 320 -6.17 23.07 -12.44
N ALA A 321 -6.67 24.29 -12.26
CA ALA A 321 -7.51 24.68 -11.12
C ALA A 321 -8.83 23.88 -10.94
N ASP A 322 -9.15 22.95 -11.83
CA ASP A 322 -10.46 22.29 -11.92
C ASP A 322 -10.51 20.83 -11.37
N GLY A 323 -9.46 20.32 -10.72
CA GLY A 323 -9.38 18.94 -10.16
C GLY A 323 -9.87 18.72 -8.69
N LEU A 324 -11.16 18.96 -8.42
CA LEU A 324 -11.96 18.93 -7.16
C LEU A 324 -11.58 18.07 -5.90
N THR A 325 -11.88 18.58 -4.69
CA THR A 325 -13.00 18.11 -3.81
C THR A 325 -13.23 18.94 -2.51
N PHE A 326 -14.51 19.09 -2.15
CA PHE A 326 -15.17 19.65 -0.95
C PHE A 326 -15.20 21.17 -0.67
N PRO A 327 -14.16 21.87 -0.19
CA PRO A 327 -14.30 23.30 0.12
C PRO A 327 -14.50 24.16 -1.14
N LEU A 328 -14.00 23.68 -2.28
CA LEU A 328 -14.02 24.39 -3.55
C LEU A 328 -15.40 24.40 -4.23
N SER A 329 -16.33 23.52 -3.85
CA SER A 329 -17.70 23.54 -4.41
C SER A 329 -18.49 24.80 -4.03
N VAL A 330 -18.05 25.47 -2.95
CA VAL A 330 -18.61 26.73 -2.47
C VAL A 330 -17.61 27.89 -2.61
N GLY A 331 -16.53 27.70 -3.38
CA GLY A 331 -15.48 28.71 -3.58
C GLY A 331 -14.65 29.03 -2.34
N ALA A 332 -14.59 28.14 -1.34
CA ALA A 332 -13.81 28.38 -0.13
C ALA A 332 -12.31 28.15 -0.35
N SER A 333 -11.47 28.93 0.33
CA SER A 333 -10.01 28.74 0.36
C SER A 333 -9.60 27.68 1.38
N VAL A 334 -8.57 26.89 1.06
CA VAL A 334 -8.09 25.79 1.90
C VAL A 334 -6.68 26.08 2.41
N VAL A 335 -6.46 25.91 3.72
CA VAL A 335 -5.14 25.95 4.34
C VAL A 335 -4.62 24.52 4.44
N LEU A 336 -3.56 24.20 3.71
CA LEU A 336 -2.93 22.88 3.71
C LEU A 336 -1.72 22.85 4.64
N MET A 337 -1.53 21.71 5.33
CA MET A 337 -0.38 21.48 6.20
C MET A 337 0.24 20.13 5.85
N ALA A 338 1.50 20.17 5.37
CA ALA A 338 2.23 18.99 4.96
C ALA A 338 2.96 18.27 6.13
N GLU A 339 3.18 18.97 7.24
CA GLU A 339 3.83 18.40 8.43
C GLU A 339 2.85 17.72 9.39
N ARG A 340 3.37 16.98 10.36
CA ARG A 340 2.57 16.28 11.37
C ARG A 340 1.70 17.28 12.15
N PRO A 341 0.41 17.00 12.38
CA PRO A 341 -0.51 17.91 13.07
C PRO A 341 -0.27 17.91 14.59
N THR A 342 0.80 18.57 15.03
CA THR A 342 1.05 18.87 16.45
C THR A 342 0.22 20.08 16.90
N PRO A 343 -0.08 20.25 18.20
CA PRO A 343 -0.76 21.45 18.69
C PRO A 343 -0.09 22.74 18.22
N GLN A 344 1.23 22.85 18.32
CA GLN A 344 2.00 24.02 17.90
C GLN A 344 1.87 24.28 16.39
N ALA A 345 1.99 23.22 15.57
CA ALA A 345 1.82 23.35 14.14
C ALA A 345 0.40 23.84 13.78
N THR A 346 -0.63 23.30 14.43
CA THR A 346 -2.03 23.71 14.23
C THR A 346 -2.26 25.15 14.68
N PHE A 347 -1.80 25.54 15.87
CA PHE A 347 -1.97 26.89 16.41
C PHE A 347 -1.38 27.95 15.49
N LYS A 348 -0.17 27.70 14.97
CA LYS A 348 0.46 28.58 13.99
C LYS A 348 -0.47 28.87 12.81
N ARG A 349 -1.15 27.85 12.26
CA ARG A 349 -2.05 28.04 11.10
C ARG A 349 -3.36 28.70 11.50
N LEU A 350 -3.89 28.38 12.68
CA LEU A 350 -5.09 29.02 13.21
C LEU A 350 -4.89 30.54 13.38
N VAL A 351 -3.70 30.96 13.83
CA VAL A 351 -3.35 32.36 14.05
C VAL A 351 -2.94 33.06 12.75
N ASP A 352 -2.04 32.46 11.96
CA ASP A 352 -1.46 33.11 10.77
C ASP A 352 -2.47 33.23 9.62
N HIS A 353 -3.25 32.17 9.39
CA HIS A 353 -4.15 32.09 8.24
C HIS A 353 -5.61 32.30 8.60
N LYS A 354 -5.96 32.29 9.90
CA LYS A 354 -7.31 32.51 10.41
C LYS A 354 -8.38 31.72 9.64
N PRO A 355 -8.25 30.38 9.51
CA PRO A 355 -9.29 29.58 8.89
C PRO A 355 -10.58 29.71 9.69
N THR A 356 -11.71 29.75 8.98
CA THR A 356 -13.03 29.85 9.62
C THR A 356 -13.64 28.48 9.92
N VAL A 357 -13.18 27.44 9.23
CA VAL A 357 -13.61 26.05 9.46
C VAL A 357 -12.38 25.21 9.75
N PHE A 358 -12.43 24.41 10.81
CA PHE A 358 -11.36 23.49 11.19
C PHE A 358 -11.87 22.05 11.25
N TYR A 359 -11.09 21.12 10.70
CA TYR A 359 -11.38 19.69 10.71
C TYR A 359 -10.28 18.98 11.51
N GLY A 360 -10.68 18.16 12.49
CA GLY A 360 -9.73 17.42 13.32
C GLY A 360 -10.36 16.19 13.94
N ALA A 361 -9.56 15.25 14.43
CA ALA A 361 -10.06 14.13 15.23
C ALA A 361 -10.21 14.53 16.71
N PRO A 362 -11.07 13.87 17.51
CA PRO A 362 -11.23 14.15 18.94
C PRO A 362 -9.90 14.24 19.71
N THR A 363 -9.00 13.30 19.46
CA THR A 363 -7.65 13.25 20.07
C THR A 363 -6.83 14.53 19.79
N GLY A 364 -6.97 15.12 18.61
CA GLY A 364 -6.33 16.39 18.26
C GLY A 364 -6.88 17.58 19.07
N TYR A 365 -8.20 17.66 19.23
CA TYR A 365 -8.83 18.67 20.10
C TYR A 365 -8.41 18.52 21.56
N GLY A 366 -8.37 17.28 22.07
CA GLY A 366 -7.88 16.99 23.43
C GLY A 366 -6.43 17.44 23.65
N GLY A 367 -5.54 17.12 22.71
CA GLY A 367 -4.14 17.54 22.76
C GLY A 367 -3.96 19.06 22.70
N MET A 368 -4.76 19.75 21.88
CA MET A 368 -4.76 21.22 21.84
C MET A 368 -5.26 21.85 23.15
N LEU A 369 -6.36 21.36 23.73
CA LEU A 369 -6.90 21.85 25.00
C LEU A 369 -5.96 21.61 26.19
N ALA A 370 -5.08 20.61 26.11
CA ALA A 370 -4.08 20.33 27.13
C ALA A 370 -2.81 21.18 26.99
N SER A 371 -2.61 21.86 25.85
CA SER A 371 -1.43 22.68 25.61
C SER A 371 -1.55 24.03 26.34
N PRO A 372 -0.53 24.48 27.09
CA PRO A 372 -0.53 25.80 27.71
C PRO A 372 -0.56 26.94 26.69
N ASP A 373 -0.07 26.69 25.47
CA ASP A 373 0.00 27.66 24.37
C ASP A 373 -1.28 27.73 23.51
N LEU A 374 -2.41 27.22 23.98
CA LEU A 374 -3.67 27.27 23.25
C LEU A 374 -4.04 28.74 22.97
N PRO A 375 -4.19 29.17 21.70
CA PRO A 375 -4.45 30.57 21.37
C PRO A 375 -5.80 31.03 21.96
N PRO A 376 -5.89 32.28 22.44
CA PRO A 376 -7.15 32.86 22.88
C PRO A 376 -8.09 33.06 21.67
N LYS A 377 -9.39 33.11 21.97
CA LYS A 377 -10.45 33.19 20.95
C LYS A 377 -10.27 34.34 19.95
N ASP A 378 -9.78 35.49 20.41
CA ASP A 378 -9.61 36.71 19.61
C ASP A 378 -8.46 36.62 18.58
N GLN A 379 -7.58 35.61 18.70
CA GLN A 379 -6.48 35.39 17.76
C GLN A 379 -6.86 34.47 16.58
N VAL A 380 -8.03 33.83 16.62
CA VAL A 380 -8.49 32.89 15.58
C VAL A 380 -9.80 33.36 14.96
N ALA A 381 -10.24 32.74 13.85
CA ALA A 381 -11.49 33.10 13.16
C ALA A 381 -12.49 31.93 13.04
N LEU A 382 -12.35 30.92 13.90
CA LEU A 382 -13.17 29.72 13.87
C LEU A 382 -14.66 30.04 14.05
N ARG A 383 -15.48 29.61 13.09
CA ARG A 383 -16.95 29.65 13.15
C ARG A 383 -17.58 28.25 13.15
N LEU A 384 -16.84 27.23 12.71
CA LEU A 384 -17.28 25.83 12.72
C LEU A 384 -16.08 24.91 12.91
N CYS A 385 -16.20 23.95 13.81
CA CYS A 385 -15.22 22.87 13.98
C CYS A 385 -15.91 21.54 13.63
N SER A 386 -15.23 20.64 12.93
CA SER A 386 -15.74 19.31 12.60
C SER A 386 -14.86 18.24 13.23
N SER A 387 -15.51 17.19 13.73
CA SER A 387 -14.87 16.01 14.31
C SER A 387 -15.34 14.74 13.63
N ALA A 388 -14.42 13.83 13.36
CA ALA A 388 -14.69 12.48 12.88
C ALA A 388 -13.50 11.54 13.19
N GLY A 389 -13.73 10.24 13.02
CA GLY A 389 -12.72 9.18 13.12
C GLY A 389 -12.70 8.43 14.46
N GLU A 390 -13.13 9.08 15.54
CA GLU A 390 -13.39 8.51 16.87
C GLU A 390 -14.62 9.22 17.46
N ALA A 391 -15.29 8.62 18.45
CA ALA A 391 -16.39 9.31 19.14
C ALA A 391 -15.83 10.48 19.97
N LEU A 392 -16.45 11.66 19.85
CA LEU A 392 -16.03 12.85 20.61
C LEU A 392 -16.52 12.77 22.06
N PRO A 393 -15.62 12.72 23.07
CA PRO A 393 -16.01 12.81 24.47
C PRO A 393 -16.70 14.15 24.77
N ALA A 394 -17.74 14.11 25.60
CA ALA A 394 -18.55 15.30 25.83
C ALA A 394 -17.75 16.45 26.45
N ASP A 395 -16.83 16.15 27.37
CA ASP A 395 -15.99 17.14 28.05
C ASP A 395 -15.10 17.92 27.07
N ILE A 396 -14.61 17.26 26.01
CA ILE A 396 -13.75 17.90 25.01
C ILE A 396 -14.57 18.92 24.22
N GLY A 397 -15.77 18.54 23.77
CA GLY A 397 -16.68 19.43 23.06
C GLY A 397 -17.12 20.63 23.91
N GLU A 398 -17.48 20.40 25.17
CA GLU A 398 -17.89 21.43 26.12
C GLU A 398 -16.75 22.43 26.40
N ARG A 399 -15.54 21.95 26.72
CA ARG A 399 -14.38 22.81 26.98
C ARG A 399 -13.96 23.60 25.74
N TRP A 400 -13.98 22.98 24.56
CA TRP A 400 -13.69 23.69 23.31
C TRP A 400 -14.70 24.80 23.03
N THR A 401 -15.99 24.50 23.21
CA THR A 401 -17.07 25.48 23.04
C THR A 401 -16.95 26.62 24.05
N ALA A 402 -16.61 26.33 25.31
CA ALA A 402 -16.37 27.35 26.32
C ALA A 402 -15.18 28.26 25.98
N HIS A 403 -14.09 27.71 25.43
CA HIS A 403 -12.89 28.47 25.09
C HIS A 403 -13.05 29.31 23.82
N PHE A 404 -13.47 28.70 22.70
CA PHE A 404 -13.56 29.37 21.39
C PHE A 404 -14.95 29.94 21.08
N GLY A 405 -15.99 29.55 21.82
CA GLY A 405 -17.38 29.88 21.48
C GLY A 405 -17.86 29.27 20.17
N CYS A 406 -17.20 28.21 19.70
CA CYS A 406 -17.49 27.49 18.47
C CYS A 406 -17.79 26.03 18.80
N GLU A 407 -18.92 25.51 18.33
CA GLU A 407 -19.28 24.10 18.50
C GLU A 407 -18.38 23.18 17.66
N ILE A 408 -18.15 21.97 18.16
CA ILE A 408 -17.56 20.87 17.39
C ILE A 408 -18.70 19.99 16.87
N ILE A 409 -18.85 19.94 15.55
CA ILE A 409 -19.82 19.11 14.85
C ILE A 409 -19.22 17.71 14.68
N ASP A 410 -19.52 16.84 15.63
CA ASP A 410 -19.11 15.44 15.57
C ASP A 410 -19.98 14.65 14.60
N GLY A 411 -19.34 13.82 13.78
CA GLY A 411 -20.01 12.98 12.80
C GLY A 411 -19.23 11.69 12.54
N ILE A 412 -19.95 10.67 12.11
CA ILE A 412 -19.37 9.40 11.68
C ILE A 412 -19.68 9.14 10.21
N GLY A 413 -18.62 8.74 9.51
CA GLY A 413 -18.67 8.17 8.19
C GLY A 413 -17.89 6.86 8.16
N SER A 414 -17.85 6.24 7.01
CA SER A 414 -16.97 5.09 6.75
C SER A 414 -16.39 5.20 5.35
N THR A 415 -15.36 4.43 5.06
CA THR A 415 -14.78 4.38 3.70
C THR A 415 -15.82 3.84 2.71
N GLU A 416 -16.60 2.86 3.14
CA GLU A 416 -17.67 2.22 2.38
C GLU A 416 -18.83 3.16 2.08
N MET A 417 -19.07 4.17 2.92
CA MET A 417 -20.09 5.20 2.69
C MET A 417 -19.52 6.52 2.17
N LEU A 418 -18.22 6.53 1.83
CA LEU A 418 -17.39 7.67 1.39
C LEU A 418 -17.20 8.79 2.43
N HIS A 419 -18.27 9.24 3.09
CA HIS A 419 -18.23 10.34 4.05
C HIS A 419 -19.27 10.15 5.17
N VAL A 420 -19.46 11.19 5.99
CA VAL A 420 -20.37 11.25 7.13
C VAL A 420 -21.83 11.05 6.71
N PHE A 421 -22.49 10.06 7.33
CA PHE A 421 -23.92 9.73 7.15
C PHE A 421 -24.76 9.94 8.43
N LEU A 422 -24.10 10.18 9.56
CA LEU A 422 -24.71 10.44 10.87
C LEU A 422 -23.92 11.56 11.55
N SER A 423 -24.57 12.67 11.90
CA SER A 423 -23.87 13.85 12.40
C SER A 423 -24.72 14.71 13.32
N ASN A 424 -24.06 15.39 14.26
CA ASN A 424 -24.59 16.59 14.89
C ASN A 424 -24.74 17.71 13.85
N ARG A 425 -25.45 18.80 14.18
CA ARG A 425 -25.64 19.93 13.26
C ARG A 425 -25.40 21.24 13.99
N PRO A 426 -24.92 22.29 13.31
CA PRO A 426 -24.81 23.62 13.93
C PRO A 426 -26.15 24.04 14.54
N GLY A 427 -26.15 24.40 15.83
CA GLY A 427 -27.36 24.75 16.58
C GLY A 427 -28.23 23.56 17.05
N ASP A 428 -27.84 22.32 16.74
CA ASP A 428 -28.44 21.08 17.25
C ASP A 428 -27.32 20.06 17.58
N VAL A 429 -26.51 20.41 18.59
CA VAL A 429 -25.38 19.59 19.07
C VAL A 429 -25.73 18.97 20.42
N ARG A 430 -25.55 17.64 20.51
CA ARG A 430 -25.60 16.90 21.79
C ARG A 430 -24.30 16.14 21.97
N TYR A 431 -23.38 16.73 22.72
CA TYR A 431 -22.06 16.14 22.98
C TYR A 431 -22.16 14.76 23.66
N GLY A 432 -21.24 13.86 23.33
CA GLY A 432 -21.32 12.44 23.70
C GLY A 432 -22.22 11.60 22.78
N THR A 433 -22.89 12.22 21.81
CA THR A 433 -23.61 11.54 20.72
C THR A 433 -23.05 11.94 19.37
N THR A 434 -23.36 11.16 18.34
CA THR A 434 -23.00 11.46 16.94
C THR A 434 -24.16 12.12 16.18
N GLY A 435 -25.14 12.67 16.90
CA GLY A 435 -26.26 13.39 16.32
C GLY A 435 -27.31 12.50 15.65
N LYS A 436 -27.83 12.96 14.52
CA LYS A 436 -28.99 12.39 13.81
C LYS A 436 -28.61 12.01 12.36
N PRO A 437 -29.36 11.10 11.70
CA PRO A 437 -29.11 10.74 10.31
C PRO A 437 -29.00 11.98 9.41
N VAL A 438 -27.99 12.00 8.53
CA VAL A 438 -27.85 13.05 7.51
C VAL A 438 -29.01 12.90 6.50
N PRO A 439 -29.69 13.99 6.10
CA PRO A 439 -30.77 13.88 5.10
C PRO A 439 -30.28 13.19 3.82
N GLY A 440 -31.06 12.22 3.33
CA GLY A 440 -30.67 11.34 2.23
C GLY A 440 -30.04 10.00 2.67
N TYR A 441 -29.78 9.82 3.96
CA TYR A 441 -29.36 8.54 4.55
C TYR A 441 -30.41 8.01 5.51
N GLU A 442 -30.70 6.71 5.40
CA GLU A 442 -31.52 5.95 6.34
C GLU A 442 -30.61 5.07 7.20
N LEU A 443 -30.90 4.96 8.50
CA LEU A 443 -30.14 4.13 9.44
C LEU A 443 -31.05 3.07 10.07
N GLN A 444 -30.50 1.88 10.26
CA GLN A 444 -31.11 0.79 11.03
C GLN A 444 -30.13 0.27 12.08
N LEU A 445 -30.65 0.01 13.28
CA LEU A 445 -29.98 -0.81 14.28
C LEU A 445 -30.54 -2.22 14.17
N ARG A 446 -29.67 -3.23 14.03
CA ARG A 446 -30.08 -4.63 13.97
C ARG A 446 -29.53 -5.43 15.13
N GLY A 447 -30.32 -6.34 15.69
CA GLY A 447 -29.91 -7.24 16.75
C GLY A 447 -29.04 -8.41 16.25
N GLU A 448 -28.71 -9.34 17.15
CA GLU A 448 -27.78 -10.45 16.85
C GLU A 448 -28.31 -11.40 15.76
N GLN A 449 -29.63 -11.46 15.57
CA GLN A 449 -30.28 -12.34 14.58
C GLN A 449 -30.66 -11.59 13.30
N GLY A 450 -30.27 -10.31 13.19
CA GLY A 450 -30.56 -9.45 12.04
C GLY A 450 -31.93 -8.77 12.08
N GLU A 451 -32.69 -8.93 13.16
CA GLU A 451 -33.94 -8.24 13.40
C GLU A 451 -33.73 -6.73 13.58
N VAL A 452 -34.64 -5.91 13.03
CA VAL A 452 -34.55 -4.45 13.18
C VAL A 452 -35.02 -4.06 14.57
N LEU A 453 -34.16 -3.38 15.33
CA LEU A 453 -34.46 -2.85 16.64
C LEU A 453 -35.26 -1.55 16.50
N THR A 454 -36.47 -1.53 17.07
CA THR A 454 -37.35 -0.36 17.05
C THR A 454 -37.44 0.35 18.40
N GLY A 455 -37.00 -0.31 19.48
CA GLY A 455 -36.95 0.24 20.82
C GLY A 455 -35.92 1.37 20.99
N HIS A 456 -36.09 2.16 22.04
CA HIS A 456 -35.15 3.21 22.40
C HIS A 456 -34.05 2.65 23.30
N ASN A 457 -32.83 3.17 23.14
CA ASN A 457 -31.64 2.84 23.92
C ASN A 457 -31.19 1.37 23.85
N GLU A 458 -31.72 0.59 22.91
CA GLU A 458 -31.23 -0.74 22.58
C GLU A 458 -29.96 -0.65 21.73
N ILE A 459 -28.96 -1.48 22.02
CA ILE A 459 -27.71 -1.51 21.27
C ILE A 459 -27.85 -2.49 20.10
N GLY A 460 -27.61 -2.02 18.89
CA GLY A 460 -27.60 -2.85 17.68
C GLY A 460 -26.49 -2.50 16.71
N ASP A 461 -26.26 -3.38 15.76
CA ASP A 461 -25.37 -3.19 14.62
C ASP A 461 -25.91 -2.10 13.71
N LEU A 462 -25.08 -1.11 13.37
CA LEU A 462 -25.47 0.01 12.53
C LEU A 462 -25.36 -0.35 11.04
N TYR A 463 -26.51 -0.29 10.36
CA TYR A 463 -26.66 -0.41 8.92
C TYR A 463 -27.10 0.91 8.31
N ILE A 464 -26.55 1.23 7.14
CA ILE A 464 -26.75 2.50 6.46
C ILE A 464 -27.26 2.25 5.04
N LYS A 465 -28.35 2.92 4.67
CA LYS A 465 -28.81 3.02 3.29
C LYS A 465 -28.61 4.46 2.82
N GLY A 466 -27.91 4.66 1.72
CA GLY A 466 -27.65 5.99 1.18
C GLY A 466 -26.96 5.95 -0.18
N PRO A 467 -26.99 7.06 -0.93
CA PRO A 467 -26.59 7.10 -2.34
C PRO A 467 -25.07 7.03 -2.56
N SER A 468 -24.26 7.20 -1.52
CA SER A 468 -22.79 7.21 -1.60
C SER A 468 -22.15 5.86 -1.30
N ALA A 469 -22.95 4.81 -1.06
CA ALA A 469 -22.42 3.49 -0.74
C ALA A 469 -21.52 2.97 -1.87
N ALA A 470 -20.34 2.48 -1.51
CA ALA A 470 -19.48 1.73 -2.40
C ALA A 470 -20.21 0.49 -2.91
N LEU A 471 -19.92 0.08 -4.15
CA LEU A 471 -20.61 -1.06 -4.76
C LEU A 471 -20.17 -2.40 -4.17
N MET A 472 -18.88 -2.54 -3.86
CA MET A 472 -18.27 -3.76 -3.37
C MET A 472 -16.85 -3.52 -2.87
N TYR A 473 -16.29 -4.47 -2.13
CA TYR A 473 -14.85 -4.65 -2.06
C TYR A 473 -14.36 -5.41 -3.30
N TRP A 474 -13.42 -4.80 -4.01
CA TRP A 474 -12.80 -5.41 -5.18
C TRP A 474 -12.12 -6.74 -4.83
N ASN A 475 -12.46 -7.79 -5.59
CA ASN A 475 -11.94 -9.16 -5.43
C ASN A 475 -12.11 -9.78 -4.03
N ASN A 476 -13.12 -9.38 -3.26
CA ASN A 476 -13.45 -9.99 -1.99
C ASN A 476 -14.96 -10.24 -1.84
N ARG A 477 -15.46 -11.22 -2.59
CA ARG A 477 -16.90 -11.53 -2.64
C ARG A 477 -17.51 -11.84 -1.28
N GLU A 478 -16.76 -12.54 -0.41
CA GLU A 478 -17.23 -12.89 0.93
C GLU A 478 -17.47 -11.63 1.78
N LYS A 479 -16.46 -10.76 1.90
CA LYS A 479 -16.62 -9.49 2.63
C LYS A 479 -17.63 -8.57 1.98
N SER A 480 -17.68 -8.53 0.64
CA SER A 480 -18.68 -7.71 -0.06
C SER A 480 -20.10 -8.16 0.28
N ARG A 481 -20.34 -9.47 0.39
CA ARG A 481 -21.65 -10.00 0.80
C ARG A 481 -21.98 -9.77 2.27
N ASP A 482 -20.99 -9.80 3.16
CA ASP A 482 -21.20 -9.50 4.58
C ASP A 482 -21.48 -8.00 4.80
N THR A 483 -20.79 -7.12 4.05
CA THR A 483 -20.88 -5.67 4.22
C THR A 483 -22.02 -5.02 3.43
N PHE A 484 -22.16 -5.31 2.13
CA PHE A 484 -23.14 -4.68 1.24
C PHE A 484 -24.35 -5.62 1.06
N GLN A 485 -25.32 -5.48 1.96
CA GLN A 485 -26.51 -6.33 2.06
C GLN A 485 -27.71 -5.67 1.35
N GLY A 486 -27.72 -5.75 0.02
CA GLY A 486 -28.73 -5.08 -0.81
C GLY A 486 -28.56 -3.57 -0.77
N GLU A 487 -29.59 -2.84 -0.34
CA GLU A 487 -29.54 -1.37 -0.19
C GLU A 487 -28.82 -0.92 1.09
N TRP A 488 -28.42 -1.85 1.96
CA TRP A 488 -27.86 -1.56 3.28
C TRP A 488 -26.38 -1.92 3.36
N THR A 489 -25.58 -1.01 3.90
CA THR A 489 -24.15 -1.19 4.19
C THR A 489 -23.94 -1.37 5.69
N LYS A 490 -23.31 -2.46 6.11
CA LYS A 490 -22.94 -2.74 7.50
C LYS A 490 -21.66 -1.98 7.85
N SER A 491 -21.71 -1.05 8.80
CA SER A 491 -20.54 -0.27 9.23
C SER A 491 -19.53 -1.08 10.05
N GLY A 492 -20.01 -2.11 10.76
CA GLY A 492 -19.25 -2.80 11.80
C GLY A 492 -19.21 -2.05 13.13
N ASP A 493 -20.01 -1.00 13.28
CA ASP A 493 -20.19 -0.22 14.51
C ASP A 493 -21.51 -0.58 15.19
N LYS A 494 -21.55 -0.49 16.52
CA LYS A 494 -22.75 -0.59 17.33
C LYS A 494 -23.17 0.78 17.85
N TYR A 495 -24.47 1.01 17.87
CA TYR A 495 -25.09 2.24 18.35
C TYR A 495 -26.35 1.93 19.14
N SER A 496 -26.74 2.88 19.99
CA SER A 496 -28.11 2.99 20.49
C SER A 496 -28.76 4.28 20.01
N ARG A 497 -30.09 4.30 19.93
CA ARG A 497 -30.87 5.48 19.54
C ARG A 497 -31.83 5.88 20.64
N ASP A 498 -31.77 7.13 21.08
CA ASP A 498 -32.65 7.66 22.12
C ASP A 498 -34.05 8.06 21.58
N PRO A 499 -35.01 8.47 22.44
CA PRO A 499 -36.34 8.91 22.01
C PRO A 499 -36.35 10.18 21.14
N GLU A 500 -35.36 11.05 21.27
CA GLU A 500 -35.23 12.26 20.45
C GLU A 500 -34.49 12.02 19.13
N GLY A 501 -34.03 10.79 18.90
CA GLY A 501 -33.40 10.33 17.67
C GLY A 501 -31.90 10.52 17.60
N TYR A 502 -31.22 10.87 18.70
CA TYR A 502 -29.76 10.92 18.72
C TYR A 502 -29.17 9.52 18.85
N TYR A 503 -28.04 9.33 18.18
CA TYR A 503 -27.30 8.07 18.16
C TYR A 503 -26.06 8.17 19.05
N THR A 504 -25.96 7.26 20.02
CA THR A 504 -24.81 7.16 20.93
C THR A 504 -23.94 5.96 20.55
N TYR A 505 -22.65 6.22 20.33
CA TYR A 505 -21.71 5.18 19.93
C TYR A 505 -21.50 4.15 21.04
N ALA A 506 -21.73 2.88 20.74
CA ALA A 506 -21.54 1.78 21.67
C ALA A 506 -20.26 1.00 21.40
N GLY A 507 -19.52 1.29 20.33
CA GLY A 507 -18.24 0.64 20.01
C GLY A 507 -18.25 -0.18 18.73
N ARG A 508 -17.11 -0.78 18.38
CA ARG A 508 -17.01 -1.68 17.22
C ARG A 508 -17.56 -3.07 17.54
N ASN A 509 -18.08 -3.75 16.52
CA ASN A 509 -18.48 -5.15 16.62
C ASN A 509 -17.37 -6.07 17.16
N ASP A 510 -16.11 -5.80 16.81
CA ASP A 510 -14.93 -6.55 17.23
C ASP A 510 -14.27 -6.03 18.52
N ASP A 511 -14.70 -4.87 19.05
CA ASP A 511 -14.18 -4.31 20.31
C ASP A 511 -15.20 -4.40 21.46
N MET A 512 -16.46 -4.71 21.17
CA MET A 512 -17.50 -4.83 22.20
C MET A 512 -17.22 -5.98 23.17
N LEU A 513 -17.30 -5.66 24.46
CA LEU A 513 -16.98 -6.61 25.52
C LEU A 513 -18.27 -7.23 26.05
N LYS A 514 -18.30 -8.55 26.19
CA LYS A 514 -19.37 -9.25 26.90
C LYS A 514 -18.87 -9.59 28.30
N VAL A 515 -19.18 -8.73 29.26
CA VAL A 515 -18.73 -8.87 30.65
C VAL A 515 -19.90 -9.38 31.48
N SER A 516 -19.78 -10.60 32.00
CA SER A 516 -20.84 -11.28 32.77
C SER A 516 -22.18 -11.37 32.00
N GLY A 517 -22.10 -11.63 30.69
CA GLY A 517 -23.28 -11.77 29.81
C GLY A 517 -23.88 -10.45 29.30
N ILE A 518 -23.41 -9.30 29.81
CA ILE A 518 -23.91 -7.97 29.43
C ILE A 518 -22.90 -7.29 28.50
N TYR A 519 -23.41 -6.63 27.46
CA TYR A 519 -22.58 -5.81 26.58
C TYR A 519 -22.04 -4.57 27.32
N VAL A 520 -20.73 -4.38 27.25
CA VAL A 520 -20.00 -3.25 27.80
C VAL A 520 -19.25 -2.59 26.67
N SER A 521 -19.59 -1.33 26.40
CA SER A 521 -18.84 -0.48 25.49
C SER A 521 -17.49 -0.12 26.13
N PRO A 522 -16.35 -0.49 25.52
CA PRO A 522 -15.06 0.02 26.00
C PRO A 522 -15.01 1.55 25.92
N PHE A 523 -15.65 2.16 24.93
CA PHE A 523 -15.67 3.61 24.72
C PHE A 523 -16.42 4.37 25.80
N GLU A 524 -17.49 3.80 26.36
CA GLU A 524 -18.20 4.40 27.50
C GLU A 524 -17.30 4.46 28.74
N VAL A 525 -16.52 3.40 28.95
CA VAL A 525 -15.55 3.32 30.05
C VAL A 525 -14.40 4.29 29.80
N GLU A 526 -13.85 4.35 28.59
CA GLU A 526 -12.81 5.32 28.18
C GLU A 526 -13.28 6.77 28.35
N SER A 527 -14.49 7.08 27.89
CA SER A 527 -15.09 8.42 28.00
C SER A 527 -15.31 8.83 29.45
N THR A 528 -15.62 7.87 30.32
CA THR A 528 -15.67 8.13 31.76
C THR A 528 -14.27 8.38 32.30
N LEU A 529 -13.29 7.52 31.99
CA LEU A 529 -11.91 7.65 32.49
C LEU A 529 -11.28 8.99 32.16
N VAL A 530 -11.43 9.50 30.93
CA VAL A 530 -10.83 10.78 30.51
C VAL A 530 -11.43 12.02 31.20
N GLN A 531 -12.57 11.88 31.88
CA GLN A 531 -13.11 12.94 32.73
C GLN A 531 -12.29 13.14 34.02
N HIS A 532 -11.45 12.19 34.40
CA HIS A 532 -10.60 12.34 35.58
C HIS A 532 -9.52 13.41 35.33
N PRO A 533 -9.33 14.43 36.20
CA PRO A 533 -8.40 15.53 35.95
C PRO A 533 -6.96 15.11 35.65
N ALA A 534 -6.50 14.00 36.23
CA ALA A 534 -5.15 13.46 36.02
C ALA A 534 -4.97 12.64 34.73
N ILE A 535 -6.04 12.18 34.06
CA ILE A 535 -5.95 11.27 32.90
C ILE A 535 -5.87 12.10 31.62
N LEU A 536 -4.89 11.81 30.77
CA LEU A 536 -4.71 12.43 29.46
C LEU A 536 -5.47 11.64 28.39
N GLU A 537 -5.26 10.32 28.34
CA GLU A 537 -5.89 9.41 27.39
C GLU A 537 -6.13 8.05 28.06
N ALA A 538 -7.16 7.32 27.61
CA ALA A 538 -7.44 5.97 28.06
C ALA A 538 -7.86 5.08 26.89
N ALA A 539 -7.46 3.81 26.94
CA ALA A 539 -7.95 2.76 26.04
C ALA A 539 -8.38 1.53 26.85
N VAL A 540 -9.55 0.97 26.54
CA VAL A 540 -10.11 -0.18 27.24
C VAL A 540 -10.20 -1.37 26.29
N ILE A 541 -9.73 -2.53 26.75
CA ILE A 541 -9.84 -3.81 26.04
C ILE A 541 -10.47 -4.86 26.95
N GLY A 542 -10.86 -6.00 26.37
CA GLY A 542 -11.17 -7.22 27.11
C GLY A 542 -9.90 -7.95 27.52
N LYS A 543 -9.84 -8.38 28.78
CA LYS A 543 -8.86 -9.33 29.29
C LYS A 543 -9.59 -10.51 29.91
N VAL A 544 -9.20 -11.71 29.53
CA VAL A 544 -9.68 -12.95 30.16
C VAL A 544 -9.01 -13.07 31.53
N ASP A 545 -9.80 -13.22 32.59
CA ASP A 545 -9.30 -13.45 33.95
C ASP A 545 -8.93 -14.93 34.18
N ALA A 546 -8.48 -15.27 35.39
CA ALA A 546 -8.06 -16.63 35.73
C ALA A 546 -9.17 -17.68 35.59
N ASP A 547 -10.44 -17.26 35.58
CA ASP A 547 -11.61 -18.12 35.47
C ASP A 547 -12.12 -18.24 34.02
N GLY A 548 -11.39 -17.69 33.05
CA GLY A 548 -11.78 -17.71 31.64
C GLY A 548 -12.84 -16.67 31.27
N LEU A 549 -13.14 -15.71 32.15
CA LEU A 549 -14.16 -14.68 31.92
C LEU A 549 -13.56 -13.37 31.43
N THR A 550 -14.14 -12.80 30.39
CA THR A 550 -13.75 -11.48 29.90
C THR A 550 -14.13 -10.39 30.91
N LYS A 551 -13.15 -9.61 31.34
CA LYS A 551 -13.28 -8.38 32.14
C LYS A 551 -12.65 -7.20 31.39
N THR A 552 -13.02 -5.98 31.76
CA THR A 552 -12.41 -4.75 31.22
C THR A 552 -11.00 -4.54 31.78
N LYS A 553 -10.04 -4.23 30.91
CA LYS A 553 -8.69 -3.75 31.25
C LYS A 553 -8.49 -2.36 30.64
N ALA A 554 -8.06 -1.39 31.45
CA ALA A 554 -7.75 -0.04 31.02
C ALA A 554 -6.24 0.20 30.90
N PHE A 555 -5.80 0.77 29.80
CA PHE A 555 -4.48 1.38 29.62
C PHE A 555 -4.62 2.89 29.73
N ILE A 556 -3.85 3.53 30.60
CA ILE A 556 -4.03 4.94 30.97
C ILE A 556 -2.74 5.71 30.75
N VAL A 557 -2.83 6.83 30.04
CA VAL A 557 -1.77 7.84 29.95
C VAL A 557 -2.16 8.99 30.87
N LEU A 558 -1.27 9.37 31.79
CA LEU A 558 -1.49 10.49 32.71
C LEU A 558 -1.03 11.80 32.09
N LYS A 559 -1.63 12.92 32.53
CA LYS A 559 -1.12 14.26 32.22
C LYS A 559 0.24 14.46 32.89
N ALA A 560 1.08 15.29 32.28
CA ALA A 560 2.43 15.55 32.79
C ALA A 560 2.39 16.03 34.26
N GLY A 561 3.23 15.42 35.11
CA GLY A 561 3.34 15.76 36.53
C GLY A 561 2.20 15.26 37.43
N GLN A 562 1.24 14.49 36.91
CA GLN A 562 0.15 13.90 37.69
C GLN A 562 0.48 12.45 38.10
N SER A 563 -0.11 12.00 39.21
CA SER A 563 -0.03 10.62 39.69
C SER A 563 -1.42 10.12 40.10
N LEU A 564 -1.70 8.83 39.90
CA LEU A 564 -2.96 8.19 40.25
C LEU A 564 -2.75 6.71 40.58
N THR A 565 -3.45 6.19 41.56
CA THR A 565 -3.45 4.75 41.92
C THR A 565 -4.54 3.99 41.17
N GLU A 566 -4.43 2.65 41.10
CA GLU A 566 -5.48 1.84 40.48
C GLU A 566 -6.82 1.93 41.23
N GLU A 567 -6.76 2.02 42.56
CA GLU A 567 -7.91 2.10 43.46
C GLU A 567 -8.70 3.40 43.23
N GLU A 568 -8.01 4.53 43.08
CA GLU A 568 -8.61 5.82 42.76
C GLU A 568 -9.32 5.80 41.41
N VAL A 569 -8.70 5.21 40.37
CA VAL A 569 -9.35 5.03 39.07
C VAL A 569 -10.60 4.16 39.18
N LYS A 570 -10.50 3.01 39.88
CA LYS A 570 -11.63 2.09 40.06
C LYS A 570 -12.77 2.77 40.82
N ALA A 571 -12.47 3.55 41.86
CA ALA A 571 -13.46 4.32 42.61
C ALA A 571 -14.15 5.36 41.72
N PHE A 572 -13.38 6.15 40.97
CA PHE A 572 -13.88 7.18 40.07
C PHE A 572 -14.87 6.64 39.03
N VAL A 573 -14.57 5.47 38.44
CA VAL A 573 -15.46 4.83 37.46
C VAL A 573 -16.69 4.22 38.13
N LYS A 574 -16.56 3.60 39.31
CA LYS A 574 -17.69 3.00 40.05
C LYS A 574 -18.74 4.02 40.48
N GLU A 575 -18.35 5.28 40.70
CA GLU A 575 -19.28 6.36 41.01
C GLU A 575 -20.15 6.78 39.81
N ARG A 576 -19.70 6.51 38.58
CA ARG A 576 -20.30 7.05 37.35
C ARG A 576 -20.93 5.99 36.46
N LEU A 577 -20.39 4.77 36.48
CA LEU A 577 -20.86 3.65 35.68
C LEU A 577 -21.31 2.48 36.56
N ALA A 578 -22.20 1.65 36.00
CA ALA A 578 -22.67 0.45 36.67
C ALA A 578 -21.48 -0.48 37.07
N PRO A 579 -21.56 -1.20 38.22
CA PRO A 579 -20.44 -1.97 38.78
C PRO A 579 -19.81 -3.04 37.86
N TYR A 580 -20.52 -3.50 36.83
CA TYR A 580 -19.99 -4.47 35.87
C TYR A 580 -19.11 -3.82 34.78
N LYS A 581 -19.16 -2.49 34.61
CA LYS A 581 -18.40 -1.76 33.57
C LYS A 581 -16.99 -1.34 33.98
N TYR A 582 -16.73 -1.13 35.28
CA TYR A 582 -15.43 -0.58 35.73
C TYR A 582 -14.24 -1.51 35.39
N PRO A 583 -13.08 -0.97 34.99
CA PRO A 583 -11.91 -1.76 34.64
C PRO A 583 -11.39 -2.56 35.84
N ARG A 584 -11.37 -3.89 35.70
CA ARG A 584 -10.82 -4.79 36.73
C ARG A 584 -9.30 -4.74 36.78
N PHE A 585 -8.67 -4.47 35.64
CA PHE A 585 -7.24 -4.35 35.49
C PHE A 585 -6.88 -2.96 34.97
N ILE A 586 -5.82 -2.36 35.51
CA ILE A 586 -5.34 -1.04 35.09
C ILE A 586 -3.85 -1.15 34.77
N GLN A 587 -3.40 -0.43 33.76
CA GLN A 587 -1.99 -0.31 33.43
C GLN A 587 -1.69 1.12 33.00
N PHE A 588 -0.80 1.80 33.73
CA PHE A 588 -0.29 3.09 33.32
C PHE A 588 0.79 2.92 32.24
N VAL A 589 0.70 3.68 31.16
CA VAL A 589 1.63 3.65 30.01
C VAL A 589 2.05 5.07 29.63
N THR A 590 3.22 5.20 29.01
CA THR A 590 3.73 6.49 28.54
C THR A 590 3.00 6.99 27.29
N GLU A 591 2.56 6.08 26.43
CA GLU A 591 1.77 6.38 25.23
C GLU A 591 0.89 5.20 24.82
N LEU A 592 -0.14 5.46 24.00
CA LEU A 592 -0.98 4.45 23.38
C LEU A 592 -0.55 4.23 21.91
N PRO A 593 -0.59 2.99 21.39
CA PRO A 593 -0.25 2.71 19.99
C PRO A 593 -1.31 3.32 19.08
N LYS A 594 -0.90 4.17 18.12
CA LYS A 594 -1.80 4.89 17.22
C LYS A 594 -1.39 4.74 15.75
N THR A 595 -2.35 4.86 14.84
CA THR A 595 -2.09 5.00 13.39
C THR A 595 -1.53 6.39 13.06
N ALA A 596 -1.10 6.59 11.81
CA ALA A 596 -0.69 7.91 11.31
C ALA A 596 -1.83 8.97 11.40
N THR A 597 -3.09 8.53 11.40
CA THR A 597 -4.29 9.37 11.56
C THR A 597 -4.71 9.60 13.01
N GLY A 598 -3.93 9.10 13.99
CA GLY A 598 -4.21 9.29 15.42
C GLY A 598 -5.12 8.24 16.05
N LYS A 599 -5.65 7.27 15.29
CA LYS A 599 -6.57 6.24 15.80
C LYS A 599 -5.85 5.23 16.68
N ILE A 600 -6.36 4.96 17.88
CA ILE A 600 -5.79 3.96 18.80
C ILE A 600 -5.89 2.54 18.20
N GLN A 601 -4.77 1.83 18.15
CA GLN A 601 -4.65 0.45 17.65
C GLN A 601 -4.89 -0.57 18.77
N ARG A 602 -6.16 -0.76 19.17
CA ARG A 602 -6.55 -1.68 20.27
C ARG A 602 -6.09 -3.12 20.07
N PHE A 603 -5.97 -3.60 18.83
CA PHE A 603 -5.41 -4.94 18.54
C PHE A 603 -3.96 -5.09 19.03
N ARG A 604 -3.13 -4.04 18.94
CA ARG A 604 -1.77 -4.06 19.47
C ARG A 604 -1.74 -4.12 20.99
N LEU A 605 -2.71 -3.49 21.67
CA LEU A 605 -2.86 -3.60 23.12
C LEU A 605 -3.27 -5.03 23.53
N ARG A 606 -4.16 -5.67 22.75
CA ARG A 606 -4.50 -7.10 22.91
C ARG A 606 -3.27 -7.99 22.70
N ASP A 607 -2.48 -7.75 21.66
CA ASP A 607 -1.25 -8.50 21.40
C ASP A 607 -0.21 -8.33 22.52
N LEU A 608 -0.04 -7.11 23.02
CA LEU A 608 0.86 -6.80 24.14
C LEU A 608 0.43 -7.53 25.42
N GLU A 609 -0.88 -7.64 25.65
CA GLU A 609 -1.40 -8.40 26.80
C GLU A 609 -1.21 -9.90 26.62
N ASN A 610 -1.52 -10.42 25.42
CA ASN A 610 -1.41 -11.84 25.10
C ASN A 610 0.04 -12.34 25.09
N LYS A 611 1.03 -11.48 24.85
CA LYS A 611 2.46 -11.81 24.95
C LYS A 611 2.99 -11.87 26.39
N LYS A 612 2.24 -11.33 27.36
CA LYS A 612 2.60 -11.34 28.79
C LYS A 612 1.96 -12.50 29.55
N ALA A 613 0.92 -13.12 28.98
CA ALA A 613 0.32 -14.35 29.47
C ALA A 613 1.07 -15.56 28.91
#